data_AF-G8SJQ0-F1
#
_entry.id   AF-G8SJQ0-F1
#
_cell.length_a   1.000
_cell.length_b   1.000
_cell.length_c   1.000
_cell.angle_alpha   90.00
_cell.angle_beta   90.00
_cell.angle_gamma   90.00
#
_symmetry.space_group_name_H-M   'P 1'
#
loop_
_entity.id
_entity.type
_entity.pdbx_description
1 polymer ?
#
loop_
_entity_poly.entity_id
_entity_poly.type
_entity_poly.pdbx_seq_one_letter_code
_entity_poly.pdbx_strand_id
1 'polypeptide(L)'
;MIDEQTEKRRGSFWRELPILLGVAILVAVLVRAFVLQTFYIPSPSMEHTLNVWDRVLVNKLVYDFRDPKRGEIIVFKAPTEWQSGNEGEDFIKRVIGTPGDRVVCCDTQGRLTINGHSLDEPYIYTDADGNRNQVADEKFDITVPAGRLWVMGDHREASGDSLEHYEQSTATDTAGKMADSTITIDSVVGRAFTIFWPAGRATWLTVPDTYDAIPDAAGH
;
A
#
# COMPACT_ATOMS: atom_id res chain seq x y z
N MET A 1 42.52 53.63 13.62
CA MET A 1 41.63 54.46 12.79
C MET A 1 42.11 54.29 11.36
N ILE A 2 41.41 53.70 10.39
CA ILE A 2 39.97 53.47 10.17
C ILE A 2 39.84 52.31 9.14
N ASP A 3 38.85 51.43 9.39
CA ASP A 3 38.05 50.56 8.51
C ASP A 3 38.67 49.53 7.52
N GLU A 4 38.42 48.25 7.85
CA GLU A 4 37.56 47.30 7.12
C GLU A 4 37.12 47.69 5.69
N GLN A 5 37.25 46.77 4.72
CA GLN A 5 36.17 46.36 3.80
C GLN A 5 36.60 45.11 3.01
N THR A 6 36.06 43.97 3.43
CA THR A 6 36.08 42.68 2.72
C THR A 6 35.28 42.81 1.42
N GLU A 7 35.95 42.90 0.26
CA GLU A 7 35.28 42.88 -1.04
C GLU A 7 34.59 41.52 -1.27
N LYS A 8 33.29 41.48 -1.00
CA LYS A 8 32.41 40.38 -1.40
C LYS A 8 32.33 40.32 -2.93
N ARG A 9 32.80 39.22 -3.53
CA ARG A 9 32.51 38.79 -4.91
C ARG A 9 30.99 38.70 -5.14
N ARG A 10 30.33 39.81 -5.49
CA ARG A 10 28.89 39.88 -5.80
C ARG A 10 28.53 39.46 -7.25
N GLY A 11 29.50 39.15 -8.10
CA GLY A 11 29.29 38.80 -9.52
C GLY A 11 29.03 37.32 -9.83
N SER A 12 29.53 36.39 -9.00
CA SER A 12 29.34 34.94 -9.19
C SER A 12 27.96 34.47 -8.71
N PHE A 13 27.53 35.02 -7.57
CA PHE A 13 26.32 34.59 -6.87
C PHE A 13 25.06 34.69 -7.74
N TRP A 14 24.88 35.79 -8.48
CA TRP A 14 23.69 36.00 -9.32
C TRP A 14 23.72 35.24 -10.65
N ARG A 15 24.88 34.71 -11.07
CA ARG A 15 25.01 33.83 -12.25
C ARG A 15 24.89 32.35 -11.87
N GLU A 16 25.37 31.98 -10.69
CA GLU A 16 25.27 30.62 -10.14
C GLU A 16 23.86 30.32 -9.62
N LEU A 17 23.15 31.32 -9.09
CA LEU A 17 21.80 31.15 -8.54
C LEU A 17 20.79 30.60 -9.56
N PRO A 18 20.69 31.10 -10.82
CA PRO A 18 19.82 30.50 -11.84
C PRO A 18 20.17 29.05 -12.19
N ILE A 19 21.47 28.72 -12.23
CA ILE A 19 21.93 27.35 -12.52
C ILE A 19 21.54 26.41 -11.38
N LEU A 20 21.81 26.80 -10.14
CA LEU A 20 21.44 26.02 -8.95
C LEU A 20 19.93 25.84 -8.86
N LEU A 21 19.15 26.90 -9.13
CA LEU A 21 17.69 26.82 -9.17
C LEU A 21 17.21 25.89 -10.30
N GLY A 22 17.80 25.98 -11.48
CA GLY A 22 17.49 25.10 -12.61
C GLY A 22 17.78 23.63 -12.31
N VAL A 23 18.94 23.34 -11.70
CA VAL A 23 19.29 21.99 -11.24
C VAL A 23 18.31 21.51 -10.17
N ALA A 24 17.98 22.34 -9.17
CA ALA A 24 17.03 21.98 -8.13
C ALA A 24 15.65 21.66 -8.69
N ILE A 25 15.15 22.45 -9.64
CA ILE A 25 13.88 22.20 -10.33
C ILE A 25 13.96 20.90 -11.13
N LEU A 26 15.04 20.67 -11.88
CA LEU A 26 15.25 19.45 -12.64
C LEU A 26 15.23 18.21 -11.73
N VAL A 27 15.97 18.25 -10.62
CA VAL A 27 15.97 17.17 -9.63
C VAL A 27 14.57 16.96 -9.06
N ALA A 28 13.87 18.03 -8.68
CA ALA A 28 12.50 17.92 -8.16
C ALA A 28 11.53 17.29 -9.18
N VAL A 29 11.66 17.63 -10.46
CA VAL A 29 10.88 17.02 -11.55
C VAL A 29 11.21 15.54 -11.70
N LEU A 30 12.49 15.17 -11.69
CA LEU A 30 12.91 13.77 -11.77
C LEU A 30 12.41 12.95 -10.57
N VAL A 31 12.54 13.48 -9.36
CA VAL A 31 12.03 12.84 -8.14
C VAL A 31 10.51 12.64 -8.24
N ARG A 32 9.77 13.65 -8.68
CA ARG A 32 8.32 13.55 -8.86
C ARG A 32 7.91 12.61 -10.01
N ALA A 33 8.71 12.51 -11.06
CA ALA A 33 8.42 11.66 -12.20
C ALA A 33 8.67 10.18 -11.88
N PHE A 34 9.78 9.88 -11.19
CA PHE A 34 10.29 8.51 -11.06
C PHE A 34 10.25 7.95 -9.65
N VAL A 35 10.23 8.77 -8.61
CA VAL A 35 10.40 8.31 -7.22
C VAL A 35 9.12 8.42 -6.41
N LEU A 36 8.48 9.58 -6.44
CA LEU A 36 7.36 9.92 -5.57
C LEU A 36 6.12 10.30 -6.36
N GLN A 37 5.02 9.61 -6.08
CA GLN A 37 3.70 9.95 -6.61
C GLN A 37 2.72 10.25 -5.48
N THR A 38 1.88 11.27 -5.69
CA THR A 38 0.84 11.67 -4.75
C THR A 38 -0.49 11.06 -5.17
N PHE A 39 -1.19 10.42 -4.23
CA PHE A 39 -2.54 9.94 -4.44
C PHE A 39 -3.48 10.59 -3.43
N TYR A 40 -4.75 10.79 -3.83
CA TYR A 40 -5.82 11.12 -2.90
C TYR A 40 -6.69 9.87 -2.67
N ILE A 41 -7.29 9.75 -1.50
CA ILE A 41 -8.09 8.58 -1.12
C ILE A 41 -9.58 8.85 -1.40
N PRO A 42 -10.21 8.15 -2.37
CA PRO A 42 -11.60 8.41 -2.75
C PRO A 42 -12.64 7.56 -1.99
N SER A 43 -12.21 6.50 -1.29
CA SER A 43 -13.12 5.50 -0.72
C SER A 43 -12.77 5.13 0.73
N PRO A 44 -13.73 4.57 1.50
CA PRO A 44 -13.53 4.17 2.90
C PRO A 44 -12.92 2.79 3.09
N SER A 45 -12.52 2.06 2.04
CA SER A 45 -12.00 0.67 2.16
C SER A 45 -10.77 0.50 3.08
N MET A 46 -10.09 1.61 3.40
CA MET A 46 -8.93 1.66 4.29
C MET A 46 -9.19 2.55 5.51
N GLU A 47 -10.45 2.85 5.84
CA GLU A 47 -10.84 3.82 6.88
C GLU A 47 -10.19 3.55 8.23
N HIS A 48 -9.97 4.62 9.01
CA HIS A 48 -9.10 4.71 10.20
C HIS A 48 -7.61 4.67 9.89
N THR A 49 -7.16 3.84 8.96
CA THR A 49 -5.78 3.90 8.45
C THR A 49 -5.61 5.04 7.45
N LEU A 50 -6.50 5.11 6.46
CA LEU A 50 -6.61 6.12 5.41
C LEU A 50 -8.08 6.52 5.28
N ASN A 51 -8.42 7.77 5.60
CA ASN A 51 -9.80 8.24 5.42
C ASN A 51 -9.94 8.93 4.07
N VAL A 52 -11.19 9.05 3.65
CA VAL A 52 -11.57 9.81 2.46
C VAL A 52 -10.96 11.21 2.53
N TRP A 53 -10.39 11.67 1.40
CA TRP A 53 -9.67 12.93 1.22
C TRP A 53 -8.24 13.01 1.76
N ASP A 54 -7.73 11.97 2.42
CA ASP A 54 -6.30 11.90 2.73
C ASP A 54 -5.48 11.96 1.44
N ARG A 55 -4.28 12.53 1.55
CA ARG A 55 -3.27 12.49 0.49
C ARG A 55 -2.05 11.74 0.99
N VAL A 56 -1.67 10.74 0.22
CA VAL A 56 -0.53 9.87 0.52
C VAL A 56 0.60 10.07 -0.47
N LEU A 57 1.83 9.92 0.02
CA LEU A 57 3.00 9.77 -0.84
C LEU A 57 3.32 8.29 -1.02
N VAL A 58 3.58 7.93 -2.27
CA VAL A 58 3.91 6.59 -2.71
C VAL A 58 5.33 6.55 -3.23
N ASN A 59 6.13 5.60 -2.72
CA ASN A 59 7.46 5.31 -3.23
C ASN A 59 7.36 4.26 -4.33
N LYS A 60 7.67 4.68 -5.57
CA LYS A 60 7.58 3.82 -6.76
C LYS A 60 8.80 2.90 -6.90
N LEU A 61 9.98 3.42 -6.56
CA LEU A 61 11.25 2.70 -6.74
C LEU A 61 11.43 1.51 -5.82
N VAL A 62 10.72 1.47 -4.69
CA VAL A 62 10.97 0.44 -3.67
C VAL A 62 10.79 -0.98 -4.20
N TYR A 63 9.89 -1.18 -5.16
CA TYR A 63 9.58 -2.50 -5.72
C TYR A 63 10.39 -2.87 -6.97
N ASP A 64 11.21 -1.96 -7.48
CA ASP A 64 12.22 -2.27 -8.51
C ASP A 64 13.42 -3.03 -7.91
N PHE A 65 13.60 -2.97 -6.59
CA PHE A 65 14.76 -3.53 -5.88
C PHE A 65 14.41 -4.66 -4.91
N ARG A 66 13.12 -4.85 -4.57
CA ARG A 66 12.65 -5.91 -3.68
C ARG A 66 11.17 -6.18 -3.88
N ASP A 67 10.70 -7.34 -3.44
CA ASP A 67 9.28 -7.64 -3.47
C ASP A 67 8.48 -6.89 -2.38
N PRO A 68 7.17 -6.68 -2.62
CA PRO A 68 6.20 -6.28 -1.59
C PRO A 68 6.19 -7.25 -0.41
N LYS A 69 6.11 -6.68 0.80
CA LYS A 69 6.09 -7.46 2.05
C LYS A 69 4.71 -7.43 2.68
N ARG A 70 4.43 -8.45 3.50
CA ARG A 70 3.22 -8.51 4.33
C ARG A 70 3.08 -7.25 5.19
N GLY A 71 1.86 -6.80 5.36
CA GLY A 71 1.48 -5.60 6.10
C GLY A 71 1.79 -4.27 5.43
N GLU A 72 2.48 -4.24 4.28
CA GLU A 72 2.68 -3.00 3.53
C GLU A 72 1.38 -2.51 2.90
N ILE A 73 1.21 -1.18 2.85
CA ILE A 73 0.11 -0.55 2.11
C ILE A 73 0.64 -0.18 0.74
N ILE A 74 -0.02 -0.69 -0.30
CA ILE A 74 0.42 -0.53 -1.68
C ILE A 74 -0.65 0.10 -2.52
N VAL A 75 -0.22 0.88 -3.51
CA VAL A 75 -1.06 1.30 -4.64
C VAL A 75 -0.77 0.38 -5.81
N PHE A 76 -1.80 -0.11 -6.48
CA PHE A 76 -1.69 -1.00 -7.64
C PHE A 76 -2.76 -0.70 -8.67
N LYS A 77 -2.48 -1.06 -9.92
CA LYS A 77 -3.47 -1.05 -11.00
C LYS A 77 -4.42 -2.22 -10.79
N ALA A 78 -5.69 -1.91 -10.53
CA ALA A 78 -6.70 -2.94 -10.31
C ALA A 78 -6.87 -3.81 -11.58
N PRO A 79 -7.04 -5.13 -11.47
CA PRO A 79 -7.47 -5.98 -12.58
C PRO A 79 -8.73 -5.42 -13.23
N THR A 80 -8.91 -5.63 -14.54
CA THR A 80 -10.07 -5.09 -15.28
C THR A 80 -11.39 -5.56 -14.69
N GLU A 81 -11.41 -6.78 -14.16
CA GLU A 81 -12.56 -7.41 -13.52
C GLU A 81 -12.95 -6.73 -12.19
N TRP A 82 -12.05 -5.96 -11.58
CA TRP A 82 -12.25 -5.27 -10.30
C TRP A 82 -12.72 -3.82 -10.49
N GLN A 83 -12.70 -3.31 -11.72
CA GLN A 83 -12.95 -1.91 -12.03
C GLN A 83 -14.44 -1.63 -12.21
N SER A 84 -14.90 -0.47 -11.73
CA SER A 84 -16.33 -0.09 -11.76
C SER A 84 -16.76 0.61 -13.05
N GLY A 85 -15.96 0.52 -14.12
CA GLY A 85 -16.28 1.06 -15.45
C GLY A 85 -15.29 2.06 -16.04
N ASN A 86 -14.20 2.40 -15.35
CA ASN A 86 -13.08 3.13 -15.96
C ASN A 86 -11.82 2.26 -16.02
N GLU A 87 -11.20 2.20 -17.20
CA GLU A 87 -9.92 1.51 -17.36
C GLU A 87 -8.81 2.20 -16.57
N GLY A 88 -8.06 1.41 -15.79
CA GLY A 88 -6.82 1.84 -15.15
C GLY A 88 -6.97 2.51 -13.78
N GLU A 89 -8.07 2.22 -13.07
CA GLU A 89 -8.27 2.65 -11.68
C GLU A 89 -7.15 2.12 -10.77
N ASP A 90 -6.58 3.03 -9.97
CA ASP A 90 -5.57 2.71 -8.96
C ASP A 90 -6.25 2.40 -7.63
N PHE A 91 -5.97 1.22 -7.08
CA PHE A 91 -6.49 0.79 -5.79
C PHE A 91 -5.39 0.87 -4.74
N ILE A 92 -5.78 1.14 -3.51
CA ILE A 92 -4.90 1.11 -2.34
C ILE A 92 -5.44 0.11 -1.32
N LYS A 93 -4.59 -0.84 -0.92
CA LYS A 93 -4.92 -1.94 -0.01
C LYS A 93 -3.69 -2.34 0.79
N ARG A 94 -3.89 -3.16 1.84
CA ARG A 94 -2.81 -3.79 2.60
C ARG A 94 -2.47 -5.15 2.01
N VAL A 95 -1.19 -5.44 1.85
CA VAL A 95 -0.70 -6.78 1.51
C VAL A 95 -0.88 -7.67 2.73
N ILE A 96 -1.75 -8.67 2.63
CA ILE A 96 -1.93 -9.67 3.70
C ILE A 96 -1.05 -10.88 3.41
N GLY A 97 -1.09 -11.40 2.18
CA GLY A 97 -0.30 -12.55 1.75
C GLY A 97 0.62 -12.25 0.57
N THR A 98 1.82 -12.83 0.63
CA THR A 98 2.87 -12.80 -0.40
C THR A 98 3.04 -14.19 -1.04
N PRO A 99 3.76 -14.34 -2.17
CA PRO A 99 3.89 -15.63 -2.84
C PRO A 99 4.21 -16.81 -1.92
N GLY A 100 3.44 -17.89 -2.03
CA GLY A 100 3.57 -19.10 -1.23
C GLY A 100 2.83 -19.07 0.10
N ASP A 101 2.38 -17.91 0.59
CA ASP A 101 1.67 -17.83 1.86
C ASP A 101 0.35 -18.60 1.82
N ARG A 102 0.11 -19.40 2.86
CA ARG A 102 -1.20 -19.97 3.14
C ARG A 102 -1.97 -19.06 4.08
N VAL A 103 -3.02 -18.40 3.57
CA VAL A 103 -3.88 -17.49 4.33
C VAL A 103 -5.21 -18.18 4.58
N VAL A 104 -5.62 -18.25 5.85
CA VAL A 104 -6.84 -18.97 6.25
C VAL A 104 -7.68 -18.10 7.18
N CYS A 105 -8.95 -17.95 6.86
CA CYS A 105 -9.96 -17.55 7.83
C CYS A 105 -10.69 -18.78 8.39
N CYS A 106 -10.72 -18.99 9.70
CA CYS A 106 -10.11 -18.19 10.76
C CYS A 106 -9.70 -19.10 11.93
N ASP A 107 -8.84 -18.61 12.82
CA ASP A 107 -8.56 -19.27 14.10
C ASP A 107 -9.79 -19.25 15.03
N THR A 108 -9.68 -19.88 16.20
CA THR A 108 -10.78 -19.96 17.17
C THR A 108 -11.18 -18.61 17.78
N GLN A 109 -10.37 -17.57 17.58
CA GLN A 109 -10.63 -16.20 18.03
C GLN A 109 -11.12 -15.30 16.88
N GLY A 110 -11.37 -15.86 15.70
CA GLY A 110 -11.82 -15.10 14.53
C GLY A 110 -10.72 -14.27 13.89
N ARG A 111 -9.45 -14.64 14.05
CA ARG A 111 -8.32 -13.97 13.39
C ARG A 111 -7.91 -14.74 12.13
N LEU A 112 -7.37 -14.01 11.15
CA LEU A 112 -6.67 -14.64 10.04
C LEU A 112 -5.45 -15.40 10.57
N THR A 113 -5.11 -16.50 9.89
CA THR A 113 -3.82 -17.15 10.09
C THR A 113 -3.03 -17.11 8.78
N ILE A 114 -1.73 -16.83 8.88
CA ILE A 114 -0.79 -16.87 7.76
C ILE A 114 0.28 -17.90 8.10
N ASN A 115 0.42 -18.92 7.25
CA ASN A 115 1.35 -20.04 7.47
C ASN A 115 1.14 -20.72 8.83
N GLY A 116 -0.11 -20.77 9.31
CA GLY A 116 -0.49 -21.35 10.60
C GLY A 116 -0.30 -20.43 11.81
N HIS A 117 0.23 -19.21 11.62
CA HIS A 117 0.39 -18.22 12.68
C HIS A 117 -0.78 -17.24 12.68
N SER A 118 -1.42 -17.05 13.83
CA SER A 118 -2.50 -16.08 13.97
C SER A 118 -1.97 -14.66 13.81
N LEU A 119 -2.63 -13.89 12.95
CA LEU A 119 -2.34 -12.50 12.68
C LEU A 119 -3.18 -11.62 13.60
N ASP A 120 -2.52 -10.83 14.44
CA ASP A 120 -3.20 -9.71 15.12
C ASP A 120 -3.30 -8.51 14.17
N GLU A 121 -4.48 -7.93 14.03
CA GLU A 121 -4.79 -6.88 13.04
C GLU A 121 -5.30 -5.61 13.72
N PRO A 122 -4.44 -4.82 14.39
CA PRO A 122 -4.88 -3.66 15.17
C PRO A 122 -5.43 -2.50 14.32
N TYR A 123 -5.29 -2.59 13.00
CA TYR A 123 -5.75 -1.60 12.02
C TYR A 123 -7.17 -1.85 11.50
N ILE A 124 -7.82 -2.95 11.89
CA ILE A 124 -9.19 -3.24 11.41
C ILE A 124 -10.15 -2.15 11.88
N TYR A 125 -10.95 -1.67 10.95
CA TYR A 125 -11.95 -0.64 11.21
C TYR A 125 -12.88 -1.04 12.35
N THR A 126 -13.24 -0.04 13.15
CA THR A 126 -14.16 -0.15 14.27
C THR A 126 -15.15 0.99 14.14
N ASP A 127 -16.45 0.71 14.17
CA ASP A 127 -17.46 1.76 14.04
C ASP A 127 -17.52 2.68 15.27
N ALA A 128 -18.39 3.69 15.21
CA ALA A 128 -18.59 4.65 16.29
C ALA A 128 -19.14 4.03 17.58
N ASP A 129 -19.79 2.87 17.50
CA ASP A 129 -20.33 2.12 18.63
C ASP A 129 -19.29 1.15 19.24
N GLY A 130 -18.10 1.06 18.64
CA GLY A 130 -17.02 0.19 19.09
C GLY A 130 -17.05 -1.22 18.52
N ASN A 131 -17.90 -1.49 17.51
CA ASN A 131 -17.94 -2.78 16.85
C ASN A 131 -16.82 -2.85 15.81
N ARG A 132 -15.90 -3.79 16.02
CA ARG A 132 -14.81 -4.07 15.08
C ARG A 132 -15.33 -4.97 13.96
N ASN A 133 -14.96 -4.69 12.70
CA ASN A 133 -15.31 -5.58 11.59
C ASN A 133 -14.77 -6.99 11.83
N GLN A 134 -15.49 -7.98 11.28
CA GLN A 134 -14.94 -9.32 11.14
C GLN A 134 -13.80 -9.31 10.12
N VAL A 135 -12.82 -10.20 10.29
CA VAL A 135 -11.67 -10.28 9.38
C VAL A 135 -12.06 -10.87 8.01
N ALA A 136 -13.17 -11.61 7.94
CA ALA A 136 -13.80 -12.11 6.73
C ALA A 136 -15.24 -12.55 7.05
N ASP A 137 -16.13 -12.45 6.06
CA ASP A 137 -17.54 -12.84 6.23
C ASP A 137 -17.75 -14.35 6.06
N GLU A 138 -16.91 -14.99 5.25
CA GLU A 138 -16.89 -16.44 5.07
C GLU A 138 -15.52 -17.08 5.35
N LYS A 139 -15.52 -18.40 5.58
CA LYS A 139 -14.28 -19.16 5.74
C LYS A 139 -13.61 -19.37 4.39
N PHE A 140 -12.30 -19.18 4.34
CA PHE A 140 -11.48 -19.49 3.17
C PHE A 140 -10.13 -20.05 3.59
N ASP A 141 -9.51 -20.77 2.65
CA ASP A 141 -8.20 -21.38 2.79
C ASP A 141 -7.52 -21.31 1.43
N ILE A 142 -6.58 -20.38 1.29
CA ILE A 142 -5.90 -20.09 0.03
C ILE A 142 -4.40 -20.21 0.18
N THR A 143 -3.73 -20.50 -0.92
CA THR A 143 -2.27 -20.35 -1.05
C THR A 143 -2.01 -19.32 -2.14
N VAL A 144 -1.26 -18.27 -1.81
CA VAL A 144 -0.97 -17.19 -2.75
C VAL A 144 -0.05 -17.70 -3.87
N PRO A 145 -0.43 -17.60 -5.15
CA PRO A 145 0.41 -18.06 -6.25
C PRO A 145 1.73 -17.29 -6.36
N ALA A 146 2.72 -17.91 -7.02
CA ALA A 146 3.95 -17.25 -7.40
C ALA A 146 3.68 -15.96 -8.20
N GLY A 147 4.41 -14.89 -7.88
CA GLY A 147 4.28 -13.59 -8.56
C GLY A 147 2.99 -12.82 -8.26
N ARG A 148 2.18 -13.27 -7.28
CA ARG A 148 0.91 -12.64 -6.93
C ARG A 148 0.83 -12.26 -5.44
N LEU A 149 -0.11 -11.38 -5.12
CA LEU A 149 -0.36 -10.88 -3.77
C LEU A 149 -1.83 -11.05 -3.41
N TRP A 150 -2.07 -11.40 -2.15
CA TRP A 150 -3.39 -11.35 -1.52
C TRP A 150 -3.51 -10.04 -0.73
N VAL A 151 -4.42 -9.17 -1.16
CA VAL A 151 -4.56 -7.80 -0.64
C VAL A 151 -5.94 -7.57 -0.05
N MET A 152 -6.03 -6.92 1.10
CA MET A 152 -7.30 -6.63 1.76
C MET A 152 -7.36 -5.18 2.25
N GLY A 153 -8.58 -4.66 2.34
CA GLY A 153 -8.88 -3.40 2.98
C GLY A 153 -8.82 -3.52 4.50
N ASP A 154 -8.50 -2.42 5.16
CA ASP A 154 -8.57 -2.31 6.62
C ASP A 154 -10.02 -2.15 7.11
N HIS A 155 -10.91 -1.61 6.26
CA HIS A 155 -12.36 -1.60 6.46
C HIS A 155 -12.98 -2.74 5.66
N ARG A 156 -13.01 -3.94 6.27
CA ARG A 156 -13.30 -5.23 5.60
C ARG A 156 -14.63 -5.24 4.87
N GLU A 157 -15.69 -4.78 5.52
CA GLU A 157 -17.06 -4.77 4.99
C GLU A 157 -17.29 -3.71 3.89
N ALA A 158 -16.33 -2.81 3.65
CA ALA A 158 -16.42 -1.73 2.67
C ALA A 158 -15.31 -1.79 1.61
N SER A 159 -14.80 -2.99 1.31
CA SER A 159 -13.60 -3.17 0.51
C SER A 159 -13.75 -4.18 -0.63
N GLY A 160 -13.73 -3.65 -1.86
CA GLY A 160 -13.45 -4.43 -3.07
C GLY A 160 -11.99 -4.81 -3.17
N ASP A 161 -11.69 -6.01 -2.69
CA ASP A 161 -10.34 -6.55 -2.58
C ASP A 161 -10.29 -8.05 -2.86
N SER A 162 -9.17 -8.70 -2.55
CA SER A 162 -8.98 -10.12 -2.83
C SER A 162 -10.08 -11.01 -2.27
N LEU A 163 -10.61 -10.72 -1.08
CA LEU A 163 -11.63 -11.55 -0.45
C LEU A 163 -12.96 -11.45 -1.20
N GLU A 164 -13.43 -10.24 -1.51
CA GLU A 164 -14.67 -10.05 -2.28
C GLU A 164 -14.58 -10.77 -3.64
N HIS A 165 -13.44 -10.63 -4.35
CA HIS A 165 -13.25 -11.28 -5.64
C HIS A 165 -13.08 -12.81 -5.53
N TYR A 166 -12.60 -13.32 -4.40
CA TYR A 166 -12.58 -14.75 -4.13
C TYR A 166 -13.99 -15.30 -3.90
N GLU A 167 -14.83 -14.58 -3.17
CA GLU A 167 -16.22 -14.98 -2.91
C GLU A 167 -17.08 -14.92 -4.17
N GLN A 168 -16.83 -13.93 -5.04
CA GLN A 168 -17.58 -13.72 -6.29
C GLN A 168 -17.04 -14.52 -7.50
N SER A 169 -15.86 -15.14 -7.39
CA SER A 169 -15.27 -15.89 -8.50
C SER A 169 -16.17 -17.03 -8.95
N THR A 170 -16.35 -17.13 -10.27
CA THR A 170 -17.12 -18.20 -10.92
C THR A 170 -16.23 -19.34 -11.42
N ALA A 171 -14.91 -19.24 -11.21
CA ALA A 171 -13.96 -20.27 -11.59
C ALA A 171 -14.24 -21.58 -10.83
N THR A 172 -14.15 -22.70 -11.55
CA THR A 172 -14.42 -24.04 -10.99
C THR A 172 -13.16 -24.73 -10.47
N ASP A 173 -11.98 -24.17 -10.75
CA ASP A 173 -10.69 -24.66 -10.29
C ASP A 173 -9.99 -23.65 -9.38
N THR A 174 -9.06 -24.14 -8.57
CA THR A 174 -8.29 -23.30 -7.64
C THR A 174 -7.45 -22.27 -8.39
N ALA A 175 -6.89 -22.65 -9.54
CA ALA A 175 -6.02 -21.76 -10.30
C ALA A 175 -6.78 -20.55 -10.85
N GLY A 176 -7.94 -20.74 -11.47
CA GLY A 176 -8.80 -19.67 -11.93
C GLY A 176 -9.33 -18.84 -10.77
N LYS A 177 -9.73 -19.47 -9.66
CA LYS A 177 -10.20 -18.74 -8.47
C LYS A 177 -9.12 -17.84 -7.90
N MET A 178 -7.88 -18.31 -7.85
CA MET A 178 -6.75 -17.47 -7.46
C MET A 178 -6.43 -16.40 -8.50
N ALA A 179 -6.60 -16.69 -9.80
CA ALA A 179 -6.43 -15.73 -10.89
C ALA A 179 -7.36 -14.52 -10.73
N ASP A 180 -8.63 -14.77 -10.39
CA ASP A 180 -9.67 -13.75 -10.21
C ASP A 180 -9.46 -12.91 -8.93
N SER A 181 -8.90 -13.51 -7.88
CA SER A 181 -8.89 -12.96 -6.52
C SER A 181 -7.55 -12.42 -6.03
N THR A 182 -6.48 -12.54 -6.81
CA THR A 182 -5.17 -11.94 -6.45
C THR A 182 -4.69 -10.98 -7.51
N ILE A 183 -3.76 -10.11 -7.13
CA ILE A 183 -3.12 -9.16 -8.04
C ILE A 183 -1.71 -9.63 -8.39
N THR A 184 -1.17 -9.21 -9.54
CA THR A 184 0.23 -9.47 -9.87
C THR A 184 1.14 -8.48 -9.17
N ILE A 185 2.37 -8.91 -8.80
CA ILE A 185 3.38 -7.99 -8.25
C ILE A 185 3.69 -6.87 -9.25
N ASP A 186 3.68 -7.18 -10.55
CA ASP A 186 3.93 -6.20 -11.62
C ASP A 186 2.84 -5.12 -11.75
N SER A 187 1.64 -5.33 -11.18
CA SER A 187 0.61 -4.28 -11.17
C SER A 187 0.81 -3.25 -10.06
N VAL A 188 1.75 -3.49 -9.14
CA VAL A 188 2.01 -2.59 -8.01
C VAL A 188 2.72 -1.33 -8.49
N VAL A 189 2.09 -0.18 -8.25
CA VAL A 189 2.61 1.16 -8.58
C VAL A 189 3.65 1.62 -7.55
N GLY A 190 3.45 1.26 -6.28
CA GLY A 190 4.42 1.57 -5.22
C GLY A 190 3.85 1.46 -3.81
N ARG A 191 4.72 1.68 -2.82
CA ARG A 191 4.37 1.63 -1.39
C ARG A 191 3.88 2.98 -0.88
N ALA A 192 2.68 3.04 -0.32
CA ALA A 192 2.23 4.18 0.46
C ALA A 192 2.97 4.18 1.81
N PHE A 193 3.67 5.28 2.12
CA PHE A 193 4.53 5.34 3.32
C PHE A 193 4.22 6.51 4.25
N THR A 194 3.43 7.49 3.81
CA THR A 194 3.02 8.61 4.66
C THR A 194 1.72 9.22 4.17
N ILE A 195 0.88 9.64 5.11
CA ILE A 195 -0.16 10.65 4.90
C ILE A 195 0.50 11.99 5.12
N PHE A 196 0.46 12.88 4.13
CA PHE A 196 1.04 14.23 4.24
C PHE A 196 -0.01 15.34 4.32
N TRP A 197 -1.26 15.02 3.98
CA TRP A 197 -2.39 15.95 4.05
C TRP A 197 -3.69 15.20 4.34
N PRO A 198 -4.62 15.72 5.16
CA PRO A 198 -4.56 17.01 5.88
C PRO A 198 -3.49 17.05 6.98
N ALA A 199 -2.96 18.24 7.28
CA ALA A 199 -1.83 18.39 8.21
C ALA A 199 -2.10 17.80 9.61
N GLY A 200 -3.35 17.84 10.09
CA GLY A 200 -3.75 17.25 11.37
C GLY A 200 -3.73 15.71 11.41
N ARG A 201 -3.55 15.05 10.26
CA ARG A 201 -3.44 13.59 10.13
C ARG A 201 -2.10 13.16 9.53
N ALA A 202 -1.15 14.09 9.39
CA ALA A 202 0.14 13.76 8.82
C ALA A 202 0.87 12.73 9.70
N THR A 203 1.18 11.58 9.12
CA THR A 203 1.79 10.45 9.85
C THR A 203 2.55 9.53 8.91
N TRP A 204 3.44 8.71 9.46
CA TRP A 204 4.11 7.64 8.75
C TRP A 204 3.25 6.37 8.76
N LEU A 205 3.16 5.71 7.62
CA LEU A 205 2.47 4.43 7.48
C LEU A 205 3.49 3.31 7.72
N THR A 206 3.46 2.74 8.92
CA THR A 206 4.34 1.63 9.33
C THR A 206 3.67 0.28 9.09
N VAL A 207 4.50 -0.75 8.94
CA VAL A 207 4.04 -2.14 8.97
C VAL A 207 3.88 -2.52 10.45
N PRO A 208 2.74 -3.09 10.88
CA PRO A 208 2.59 -3.55 12.26
C PRO A 208 3.53 -4.73 12.58
N ASP A 209 4.15 -4.72 13.75
CA ASP A 209 5.16 -5.71 14.18
C ASP A 209 4.61 -7.16 14.25
N THR A 210 3.28 -7.32 14.31
CA THR A 210 2.57 -8.61 14.20
C THR A 210 3.02 -9.44 12.98
N TYR A 211 3.42 -8.78 11.89
CA TYR A 211 3.88 -9.42 10.66
C TYR A 211 5.30 -10.01 10.77
N ASP A 212 6.14 -9.51 11.68
CA ASP A 212 7.50 -10.00 11.88
C ASP A 212 7.53 -11.40 12.51
N ALA A 213 6.46 -11.79 13.20
CA ALA A 213 6.31 -13.09 13.84
C ALA A 213 5.78 -14.17 12.88
N ILE A 214 5.41 -13.82 11.65
CA ILE A 214 4.87 -14.74 10.67
C ILE A 214 6.04 -15.45 9.98
N PRO A 215 6.12 -16.79 10.04
CA PRO A 215 7.17 -17.52 9.36
C PRO A 215 7.00 -17.39 7.85
N ASP A 216 8.12 -17.54 7.15
CA ASP A 216 8.08 -17.69 5.70
C ASP A 216 7.24 -18.92 5.29
N ALA A 217 6.73 -18.88 4.06
CA ALA A 217 5.97 -19.98 3.50
C ALA A 217 6.82 -21.26 3.54
N ALA A 218 6.20 -22.38 3.93
CA ALA A 218 6.90 -23.66 4.02
C ALA A 218 7.28 -24.14 2.60
N GLY A 219 8.55 -23.97 2.23
CA GLY A 219 9.17 -24.59 1.06
C GLY A 219 9.23 -23.70 -0.18
N HIS A 220 10.46 -23.48 -0.64
CA HIS A 220 10.80 -23.40 -2.07
C HIS A 220 11.69 -24.61 -2.37
#